data_AF-A0A9E4BLX7-F1
#
_entry.id   AF-A0A9E4BLX7-F1
#
_cell.length_a   1.000
_cell.length_b   1.000
_cell.length_c   1.000
_cell.angle_alpha   90.00
_cell.angle_beta   90.00
_cell.angle_gamma   90.00
#
_symmetry.space_group_name_H-M   'P 1'
#
loop_
_entity.id
_entity.type
_entity.pdbx_description
1 polymer ?
#
loop_
_entity_poly.entity_id
_entity_poly.type
_entity_poly.pdbx_seq_one_letter_code
_entity_poly.pdbx_strand_id
1 'polypeptide(L)'
;MSLEVLMVVGFLLGAYSIVGNDAIQTLGTFLSSNSHRPWWVLWLFGGGILTVVLVYGWVVYDGDVSYGRLTAIEVPDHFNWVYCIPPFVLLLLTRGGIPVSTTFLTLTVFAPKALPSMLVKSLAGYATAFVAAIFIYRLVTRGLESRFIKTEGPKSPWWVVAQWCSTGFLWSQWLIQDLANIYVFLPRDPVTRIPDISAGWFIASIVAMLAIQAVIFYTQGGAIQKVVLTKTNTTDIRSATFVDLIYGIVLFLFKEVSKLPMSTTWVFVGLLAGREIALVWNGKHRRRRDVARLVFSDFAKITFGLLISVAVAYLLPFFHEFSHPH
;
A
#
# COMPACT_ATOMS: atom_id res chain seq x y z
N MET A 1 24.39 -18.04 7.34
CA MET A 1 23.83 -17.49 6.09
C MET A 1 24.61 -16.22 5.79
N SER A 2 25.09 -16.00 4.56
CA SER A 2 25.81 -14.76 4.24
C SER A 2 24.87 -13.55 4.29
N LEU A 3 25.44 -12.37 4.57
CA LEU A 3 24.71 -11.10 4.64
C LEU A 3 23.90 -10.83 3.35
N GLU A 4 24.50 -11.09 2.19
CA GLU A 4 23.85 -10.92 0.89
C GLU A 4 22.62 -11.82 0.73
N VAL A 5 22.69 -13.08 1.18
CA VAL A 5 21.54 -13.99 1.13
C VAL A 5 20.42 -13.49 2.04
N LEU A 6 20.76 -12.98 3.22
CA LEU A 6 19.82 -12.36 4.14
C LEU A 6 19.11 -11.14 3.52
N MET A 7 19.86 -10.27 2.85
CA MET A 7 19.32 -9.10 2.15
C MET A 7 18.40 -9.48 1.00
N VAL A 8 18.79 -10.46 0.16
CA VAL A 8 17.96 -10.96 -0.94
C VAL A 8 16.68 -11.59 -0.41
N VAL A 9 16.77 -12.42 0.63
CA VAL A 9 15.60 -13.05 1.27
C VAL A 9 14.69 -11.98 1.86
N GLY A 10 15.24 -10.99 2.57
CA GLY A 10 14.48 -9.87 3.12
C GLY A 10 13.77 -9.06 2.02
N PHE A 11 14.47 -8.74 0.94
CA PHE A 11 13.93 -8.04 -0.23
C PHE A 11 12.79 -8.83 -0.89
N LEU A 12 12.98 -10.13 -1.18
CA LEU A 12 11.96 -10.96 -1.82
C LEU A 12 10.74 -11.18 -0.93
N LEU A 13 10.94 -11.44 0.37
CA LEU A 13 9.86 -11.54 1.35
C LEU A 13 9.12 -10.22 1.49
N GLY A 14 9.84 -9.11 1.61
CA GLY A 14 9.29 -7.76 1.67
C GLY A 14 8.48 -7.45 0.43
N ALA A 15 9.06 -7.60 -0.76
CA ALA A 15 8.39 -7.38 -2.03
C ALA A 15 7.10 -8.21 -2.14
N TYR A 16 7.14 -9.51 -1.86
CA TYR A 16 5.95 -10.36 -1.98
C TYR A 16 4.88 -10.02 -0.93
N SER A 17 5.27 -9.84 0.33
CA SER A 17 4.32 -9.59 1.43
C SER A 17 3.73 -8.18 1.38
N ILE A 18 4.53 -7.16 1.10
CA ILE A 18 4.09 -5.75 1.04
C ILE A 18 3.22 -5.54 -0.19
N VAL A 19 3.68 -5.96 -1.37
CA VAL A 19 2.86 -5.83 -2.58
C VAL A 19 1.62 -6.71 -2.46
N GLY A 20 1.70 -7.92 -1.91
CA GLY A 20 0.54 -8.78 -1.70
C GLY A 20 -0.51 -8.15 -0.76
N ASN A 21 -0.09 -7.55 0.35
CA ASN A 21 -0.98 -6.91 1.32
C ASN A 21 -1.62 -5.63 0.76
N ASP A 22 -0.83 -4.78 0.11
CA ASP A 22 -1.26 -3.44 -0.28
C ASP A 22 -1.76 -3.35 -1.74
N ALA A 23 -1.47 -4.34 -2.59
CA ALA A 23 -2.04 -4.42 -3.95
C ALA A 23 -3.57 -4.43 -3.92
N ILE A 24 -4.19 -4.87 -2.84
CA ILE A 24 -5.64 -4.81 -2.67
C ILE A 24 -6.15 -3.38 -2.65
N GLN A 25 -5.42 -2.52 -1.94
CA GLN A 25 -5.82 -1.13 -1.69
C GLN A 25 -5.63 -0.27 -2.94
N THR A 26 -4.75 -0.71 -3.85
CA THR A 26 -4.30 0.06 -5.02
C THR A 26 -4.72 -0.53 -6.35
N LEU A 27 -4.63 -1.86 -6.49
CA LEU A 27 -4.95 -2.61 -7.69
C LEU A 27 -6.20 -3.48 -7.53
N GLY A 28 -6.74 -3.68 -6.31
CA GLY A 28 -7.88 -4.55 -6.09
C GLY A 28 -9.16 -4.10 -6.81
N THR A 29 -9.46 -2.80 -6.79
CA THR A 29 -10.56 -2.18 -7.57
C THR A 29 -10.35 -2.36 -9.07
N PHE A 30 -9.12 -2.23 -9.55
CA PHE A 30 -8.74 -2.47 -10.95
C PHE A 30 -8.91 -3.93 -11.37
N LEU A 31 -8.38 -4.87 -10.59
CA LEU A 31 -8.45 -6.31 -10.87
C LEU A 31 -9.90 -6.80 -10.86
N SER A 32 -10.71 -6.35 -9.91
CA SER A 32 -12.12 -6.73 -9.80
C SER A 32 -13.00 -6.14 -10.91
N SER A 33 -12.80 -4.87 -11.26
CA SER A 33 -13.57 -4.22 -12.34
C SER A 33 -13.13 -4.61 -13.75
N ASN A 34 -11.92 -5.14 -13.90
CA ASN A 34 -11.37 -5.61 -15.18
C ASN A 34 -11.14 -7.14 -15.23
N SER A 35 -11.79 -7.91 -14.35
CA SER A 35 -11.62 -9.38 -14.24
C SER A 35 -11.99 -10.17 -15.51
N HIS A 36 -12.78 -9.56 -16.41
CA HIS A 36 -13.11 -10.09 -17.73
C HIS A 36 -11.93 -10.05 -18.72
N ARG A 37 -10.86 -9.30 -18.41
CA ARG A 37 -9.68 -9.17 -19.27
C ARG A 37 -8.64 -10.22 -18.89
N PRO A 38 -7.80 -10.65 -19.85
CA PRO A 38 -6.68 -11.53 -19.54
C PRO A 38 -5.74 -10.89 -18.52
N TRP A 39 -5.30 -11.68 -17.53
CA TRP A 39 -4.44 -11.20 -16.45
C TRP A 39 -3.15 -10.54 -16.95
N TRP A 40 -2.59 -11.03 -18.07
CA TRP A 40 -1.35 -10.51 -18.65
C TRP A 40 -1.52 -9.09 -19.21
N VAL A 41 -2.71 -8.70 -19.67
CA VAL A 41 -3.01 -7.32 -20.11
C VAL A 41 -2.98 -6.38 -18.91
N LEU A 42 -3.61 -6.79 -17.81
CA LEU A 42 -3.63 -6.05 -16.56
C LEU A 42 -2.21 -5.95 -15.97
N TRP A 43 -1.45 -7.03 -16.04
CA TRP A 43 -0.06 -7.09 -15.58
C TRP A 43 0.86 -6.21 -16.43
N LEU A 44 0.75 -6.20 -17.76
CA LEU A 44 1.56 -5.31 -18.61
C LEU A 44 1.32 -3.84 -18.27
N PHE A 45 0.07 -3.46 -17.96
CA PHE A 45 -0.26 -2.11 -17.51
C PHE A 45 0.39 -1.79 -16.15
N GLY A 46 0.14 -2.61 -15.14
CA GLY A 46 0.68 -2.39 -13.78
C GLY A 46 2.21 -2.51 -13.70
N GLY A 47 2.79 -3.44 -14.46
CA GLY A 47 4.23 -3.70 -14.56
C GLY A 47 4.97 -2.66 -15.37
N GLY A 48 4.34 -2.11 -16.42
CA GLY A 48 4.86 -0.96 -17.15
C GLY A 48 5.02 0.25 -16.22
N ILE A 49 3.99 0.57 -15.43
CA ILE A 49 4.05 1.66 -14.45
C ILE A 49 5.11 1.39 -13.37
N LEU A 50 5.19 0.16 -12.84
CA LEU A 50 6.20 -0.22 -11.86
C LEU A 50 7.61 0.02 -12.41
N THR A 51 7.86 -0.39 -13.65
CA THR A 51 9.16 -0.23 -14.30
C THR A 51 9.48 1.24 -14.50
N VAL A 52 8.53 2.05 -15.01
CA VAL A 52 8.72 3.49 -15.21
C VAL A 52 9.01 4.20 -13.90
N VAL A 53 8.28 3.89 -12.82
CA VAL A 53 8.48 4.50 -11.50
C VAL A 53 9.85 4.12 -10.93
N LEU A 54 10.28 2.87 -11.06
CA LEU A 54 11.61 2.45 -10.59
C LEU A 54 12.73 3.11 -11.39
N VAL A 55 12.66 3.09 -12.72
CA VAL A 55 13.66 3.69 -13.61
C VAL A 55 13.74 5.20 -13.41
N TYR A 56 12.59 5.88 -13.33
CA TYR A 56 12.57 7.32 -13.06
C TYR A 56 13.19 7.65 -11.70
N GLY A 57 12.85 6.90 -10.65
CA GLY A 57 13.44 7.07 -9.32
C GLY A 57 14.97 6.93 -9.36
N TRP A 58 15.45 5.84 -9.95
CA TRP A 58 16.88 5.58 -10.09
C TRP A 58 17.62 6.68 -10.84
N VAL A 59 17.10 7.13 -11.98
CA VAL A 59 17.80 8.08 -12.86
C VAL A 59 17.76 9.50 -12.30
N VAL A 60 16.65 9.91 -11.68
CA VAL A 60 16.44 11.30 -11.25
C VAL A 60 16.89 11.56 -9.82
N TYR A 61 16.98 10.51 -8.99
CA TYR A 61 17.35 10.63 -7.56
C TYR A 61 18.69 9.92 -7.26
N ASP A 62 19.65 9.98 -8.19
CA ASP A 62 21.03 9.50 -7.98
C ASP A 62 21.10 8.04 -7.49
N GLY A 63 20.29 7.15 -8.07
CA GLY A 63 20.17 5.75 -7.68
C GLY A 63 19.06 5.44 -6.65
N ASP A 64 18.40 6.47 -6.09
CA ASP A 64 17.35 6.28 -5.08
C ASP A 64 15.96 5.99 -5.67
N VAL A 65 15.64 4.70 -5.76
CA VAL A 65 14.29 4.21 -6.10
C VAL A 65 13.21 4.52 -5.06
N SER A 66 13.58 4.96 -3.85
CA SER A 66 12.65 5.32 -2.78
C SER A 66 12.26 6.80 -2.78
N TYR A 67 12.75 7.60 -3.75
CA TYR A 67 12.42 9.02 -3.90
C TYR A 67 12.75 9.84 -2.65
N GLY A 68 13.91 9.57 -2.03
CA GLY A 68 14.42 10.26 -0.85
C GLY A 68 13.86 9.73 0.48
N ARG A 69 13.03 8.68 0.49
CA ARG A 69 12.36 8.21 1.71
C ARG A 69 13.27 7.43 2.64
N LEU A 70 14.18 6.65 2.06
CA LEU A 70 15.16 5.90 2.85
C LEU A 70 16.16 6.80 3.58
N THR A 71 16.29 8.08 3.18
CA THR A 71 17.10 9.08 3.92
C THR A 71 16.62 9.29 5.36
N ALA A 72 15.34 9.04 5.64
CA ALA A 72 14.77 9.13 6.98
C ALA A 72 14.93 7.83 7.81
N ILE A 73 15.44 6.74 7.20
CA ILE A 73 15.53 5.42 7.81
C ILE A 73 17.00 5.05 8.00
N GLU A 74 17.41 4.83 9.24
CA GLU A 74 18.78 4.48 9.59
C GLU A 74 19.20 3.15 8.92
N VAL A 75 20.49 3.04 8.59
CA VAL A 75 21.08 1.77 8.16
C VAL A 75 21.51 1.04 9.43
N PRO A 76 21.08 -0.21 9.64
CA PRO A 76 21.46 -0.94 10.84
C PRO A 76 22.95 -1.29 10.82
N ASP A 77 23.63 -1.13 11.96
CA ASP A 77 25.07 -1.44 12.10
C ASP A 77 25.36 -2.92 11.77
N HIS A 78 24.44 -3.80 12.16
CA HIS A 78 24.50 -5.24 11.88
C HIS A 78 23.15 -5.74 11.37
N PHE A 79 23.04 -5.95 10.06
CA PHE A 79 21.89 -6.63 9.48
C PHE A 79 21.96 -8.13 9.78
N ASN A 80 20.93 -8.66 10.44
CA ASN A 80 20.81 -10.07 10.80
C ASN A 80 19.42 -10.62 10.42
N TRP A 81 19.15 -11.88 10.74
CA TRP A 81 17.91 -12.57 10.38
C TRP A 81 16.63 -11.98 11.01
N VAL A 82 16.75 -11.18 12.08
CA VAL A 82 15.61 -10.55 12.75
C VAL A 82 14.86 -9.59 11.83
N TYR A 83 15.58 -8.89 10.93
CA TYR A 83 14.97 -8.00 9.95
C TYR A 83 14.08 -8.73 8.94
N CYS A 84 14.26 -10.04 8.74
CA CYS A 84 13.41 -10.85 7.86
C CYS A 84 12.12 -11.32 8.55
N ILE A 85 12.00 -11.20 9.88
CA ILE A 85 10.81 -11.65 10.62
C ILE A 85 9.57 -10.80 10.30
N PRO A 86 9.62 -9.45 10.29
CA PRO A 86 8.46 -8.64 9.95
C PRO A 86 7.81 -8.96 8.60
N PRO A 87 8.53 -9.03 7.46
CA PRO A 87 7.90 -9.40 6.19
C PRO A 87 7.41 -10.86 6.18
N PHE A 88 8.03 -11.76 6.94
CA PHE A 88 7.52 -13.12 7.12
C PHE A 88 6.19 -13.15 7.91
N VAL A 89 6.11 -12.40 9.01
CA VAL A 89 4.86 -12.24 9.79
C VAL A 89 3.78 -11.60 8.92
N LEU A 90 4.13 -10.58 8.14
CA LEU A 90 3.22 -9.94 7.19
C LEU A 90 2.68 -10.94 6.18
N LEU A 91 3.52 -11.81 5.63
CA LEU A 91 3.11 -12.88 4.71
C LEU A 91 2.03 -13.78 5.33
N LEU A 92 2.22 -14.20 6.60
CA LEU A 92 1.25 -15.04 7.31
C LEU A 92 -0.08 -14.30 7.54
N LEU A 93 -0.02 -13.03 7.94
CA LEU A 93 -1.20 -12.19 8.17
C LEU A 93 -1.96 -11.91 6.87
N THR A 94 -1.22 -11.68 5.77
CA THR A 94 -1.77 -11.49 4.42
C THR A 94 -2.51 -12.75 3.95
N ARG A 95 -1.94 -13.93 4.19
CA ARG A 95 -2.62 -15.21 3.92
C ARG A 95 -3.90 -15.40 4.75
N GLY A 96 -3.88 -14.92 6.00
CA GLY A 96 -5.05 -14.92 6.89
C GLY A 96 -6.11 -13.86 6.54
N GLY A 97 -5.85 -12.98 5.57
CA GLY A 97 -6.79 -11.95 5.16
C GLY A 97 -6.86 -10.73 6.09
N ILE A 98 -5.86 -10.55 6.96
CA ILE A 98 -5.83 -9.46 7.95
C ILE A 98 -5.03 -8.29 7.35
N PRO A 99 -5.66 -7.14 7.06
CA PRO A 99 -4.92 -5.98 6.57
C PRO A 99 -4.08 -5.41 7.71
N VAL A 100 -2.77 -5.34 7.49
CA VAL A 100 -1.81 -4.77 8.45
C VAL A 100 -1.03 -3.65 7.79
N SER A 101 -0.63 -2.67 8.58
CA SER A 101 0.25 -1.62 8.10
C SER A 101 1.65 -2.18 7.85
N THR A 102 1.99 -2.39 6.59
CA THR A 102 3.31 -2.79 6.09
C THR A 102 4.42 -1.88 6.61
N THR A 103 4.21 -0.56 6.55
CA THR A 103 5.17 0.46 6.99
C THR A 103 5.55 0.31 8.47
N PHE A 104 4.57 0.22 9.37
CA PHE A 104 4.83 0.04 10.80
C PHE A 104 5.45 -1.31 11.13
N LEU A 105 5.09 -2.38 10.43
CA LEU A 105 5.65 -3.69 10.71
C LEU A 105 7.12 -3.77 10.25
N THR A 106 7.42 -3.27 9.06
CA THR A 106 8.76 -3.38 8.45
C THR A 106 9.72 -2.30 8.92
N LEU A 107 9.39 -1.01 8.72
CA LEU A 107 10.33 0.09 8.98
C LEU A 107 10.57 0.36 10.46
N THR A 108 9.64 0.03 11.35
CA THR A 108 9.85 0.25 12.80
C THR A 108 11.01 -0.59 13.33
N VAL A 109 11.30 -1.76 12.72
CA VAL A 109 12.47 -2.56 13.10
C VAL A 109 13.78 -1.89 12.68
N PHE A 110 13.77 -1.17 11.55
CA PHE A 110 14.94 -0.44 11.06
C PHE A 110 15.13 0.92 11.73
N ALA A 111 14.04 1.59 12.09
CA ALA A 111 14.06 2.92 12.67
C ALA A 111 12.99 3.10 13.76
N PRO A 112 13.15 2.47 14.95
CA PRO A 112 12.17 2.58 16.03
C PRO A 112 11.91 4.04 16.45
N LYS A 113 12.94 4.90 16.39
CA LYS A 113 12.85 6.33 16.70
C LYS A 113 11.96 7.11 15.73
N ALA A 114 11.77 6.63 14.50
CA ALA A 114 10.91 7.27 13.51
C ALA A 114 9.41 6.99 13.77
N LEU A 115 9.09 5.96 14.57
CA LEU A 115 7.72 5.49 14.79
C LEU A 115 6.72 6.58 15.21
N PRO A 116 6.99 7.44 16.22
CA PRO A 116 6.02 8.46 16.62
C PRO A 116 5.68 9.42 15.47
N SER A 117 6.68 9.80 14.68
CA SER A 117 6.50 10.70 13.54
C SER A 117 5.72 10.04 12.40
N MET A 118 5.96 8.75 12.15
CA MET A 118 5.21 7.94 11.19
C MET A 118 3.76 7.75 11.63
N LEU A 119 3.52 7.58 12.94
CA LEU A 119 2.19 7.45 13.53
C LEU A 119 1.37 8.72 13.36
N VAL A 120 1.93 9.88 13.72
CA VAL A 120 1.27 11.19 13.55
C VAL A 120 0.92 11.42 12.08
N LYS A 121 1.84 11.13 11.15
CA LYS A 121 1.57 11.23 9.71
C LYS A 121 0.47 10.29 9.23
N SER A 122 0.47 9.05 9.70
CA SER A 122 -0.54 8.06 9.31
C SER A 122 -1.93 8.44 9.85
N LEU A 123 -2.02 8.98 11.07
CA LEU A 123 -3.26 9.52 11.63
C LEU A 123 -3.75 10.77 10.89
N ALA A 124 -2.84 11.68 10.53
CA ALA A 124 -3.17 12.84 9.70
C ALA A 124 -3.65 12.41 8.31
N GLY A 125 -3.02 11.40 7.72
CA GLY A 125 -3.43 10.80 6.45
C GLY A 125 -4.82 10.17 6.53
N TYR A 126 -5.10 9.40 7.59
CA TYR A 126 -6.43 8.87 7.87
C TYR A 126 -7.47 9.99 7.95
N ALA A 127 -7.22 11.03 8.75
CA ALA A 127 -8.17 12.13 8.94
C ALA A 127 -8.41 12.90 7.65
N THR A 128 -7.35 13.18 6.89
CA THR A 128 -7.42 13.87 5.59
C THR A 128 -8.24 13.08 4.59
N ALA A 129 -7.95 11.78 4.43
CA ALA A 129 -8.70 10.90 3.54
C ALA A 129 -10.16 10.77 3.97
N PHE A 130 -10.43 10.65 5.27
CA PHE A 130 -11.77 10.55 5.82
C PHE A 130 -12.61 11.79 5.51
N VAL A 131 -12.07 12.99 5.77
CA VAL A 131 -12.77 14.26 5.50
C VAL A 131 -12.94 14.49 4.00
N ALA A 132 -11.89 14.27 3.21
CA ALA A 132 -11.94 14.39 1.75
C ALA A 132 -13.01 13.45 1.16
N ALA A 133 -13.05 12.19 1.61
CA ALA A 133 -14.04 11.23 1.19
C ALA A 133 -15.46 11.69 1.54
N ILE A 134 -15.71 12.16 2.77
CA ILE A 134 -17.03 12.68 3.15
C ILE A 134 -17.45 13.82 2.22
N PHE A 135 -16.58 14.80 2.00
CA PHE A 135 -16.89 15.96 1.19
C PHE A 135 -17.16 15.58 -0.27
N ILE A 136 -16.24 14.84 -0.88
CA ILE A 136 -16.33 14.45 -2.29
C ILE A 136 -17.52 13.54 -2.50
N TYR A 137 -17.68 12.47 -1.72
CA TYR A 137 -18.81 11.57 -1.90
C TYR A 137 -20.14 12.26 -1.60
N ARG A 138 -20.24 13.16 -0.62
CA ARG A 138 -21.49 13.89 -0.38
C ARG A 138 -21.90 14.78 -1.56
N LEU A 139 -20.95 15.44 -2.21
CA LEU A 139 -21.19 16.28 -3.39
C LEU A 139 -21.47 15.46 -4.65
N VAL A 140 -20.60 14.48 -4.93
CA VAL A 140 -20.65 13.62 -6.11
C VAL A 140 -21.90 12.74 -6.10
N THR A 141 -22.22 12.09 -4.98
CA THR A 141 -23.33 11.11 -4.95
C THR A 141 -24.70 11.76 -4.98
N ARG A 142 -24.85 13.01 -4.51
CA ARG A 142 -26.10 13.78 -4.71
C ARG A 142 -26.42 14.03 -6.19
N GLY A 143 -25.41 14.21 -7.05
CA GLY A 143 -25.60 14.52 -8.48
C GLY A 143 -25.50 13.33 -9.43
N LEU A 144 -24.53 12.43 -9.22
CA LEU A 144 -24.20 11.36 -10.17
C LEU A 144 -25.01 10.07 -9.95
N GLU A 145 -25.50 9.78 -8.73
CA GLU A 145 -26.23 8.52 -8.48
C GLU A 145 -27.61 8.47 -9.14
N SER A 146 -28.29 9.62 -9.26
CA SER A 146 -29.52 9.71 -10.07
C SER A 146 -29.29 9.27 -11.51
N ARG A 147 -28.08 9.43 -12.04
CA ARG A 147 -27.73 9.01 -13.41
C ARG A 147 -27.18 7.59 -13.43
N PHE A 148 -26.36 7.20 -12.44
CA PHE A 148 -25.72 5.88 -12.39
C PHE A 148 -26.67 4.71 -12.19
N ILE A 149 -27.75 4.89 -11.42
CA ILE A 149 -28.83 3.89 -11.28
C ILE A 149 -29.69 3.84 -12.55
N LYS A 150 -29.91 4.98 -13.22
CA LYS A 150 -30.70 5.06 -14.46
C LYS A 150 -29.96 4.58 -15.72
N THR A 151 -28.64 4.33 -15.64
CA THR A 151 -27.83 3.83 -16.74
C THR A 151 -27.18 2.49 -16.37
N GLU A 152 -28.00 1.44 -16.28
CA GLU A 152 -27.57 0.03 -16.30
C GLU A 152 -27.29 -0.47 -17.74
N GLY A 153 -26.79 0.42 -18.61
CA GLY A 153 -26.43 0.11 -20.01
C GLY A 153 -24.92 -0.09 -20.20
N PRO A 154 -24.48 -0.33 -21.45
CA PRO A 154 -23.05 -0.41 -21.79
C PRO A 154 -22.34 0.86 -21.31
N LYS A 155 -21.36 0.69 -20.42
CA LYS A 155 -20.63 1.83 -19.87
C LYS A 155 -19.77 2.42 -20.98
N SER A 156 -19.79 3.75 -21.10
CA SER A 156 -18.99 4.46 -22.09
C SER A 156 -17.51 4.05 -21.99
N PRO A 157 -16.81 3.82 -23.13
CA PRO A 157 -15.38 3.51 -23.15
C PRO A 157 -14.52 4.51 -22.38
N TRP A 158 -14.97 5.76 -22.25
CA TRP A 158 -14.29 6.80 -21.47
C TRP A 158 -14.13 6.44 -19.99
N TRP A 159 -15.06 5.66 -19.41
CA TRP A 159 -14.92 5.18 -18.03
C TRP A 159 -13.83 4.12 -17.87
N VAL A 160 -13.53 3.36 -18.93
CA VAL A 160 -12.38 2.46 -18.95
C VAL A 160 -11.10 3.28 -18.89
N VAL A 161 -10.97 4.28 -19.75
CA VAL A 161 -9.79 5.16 -19.79
C VAL A 161 -9.62 5.87 -18.45
N ALA A 162 -10.69 6.48 -17.93
CA ALA A 162 -10.65 7.20 -16.65
C ALA A 162 -10.21 6.29 -15.49
N GLN A 163 -10.76 5.08 -15.41
CA GLN A 163 -10.41 4.14 -14.35
C GLN A 163 -8.97 3.64 -14.47
N TRP A 164 -8.51 3.35 -15.68
CA TRP A 164 -7.13 2.93 -15.91
C TRP A 164 -6.15 4.05 -15.55
N CYS A 165 -6.43 5.29 -15.98
CA CYS A 165 -5.63 6.44 -15.61
C CYS A 165 -5.63 6.68 -14.09
N SER A 166 -6.78 6.58 -13.41
CA SER A 166 -6.85 6.76 -11.96
C SER A 166 -6.12 5.65 -11.21
N THR A 167 -6.22 4.38 -11.65
CA THR A 167 -5.43 3.28 -11.09
C THR A 167 -3.96 3.51 -11.34
N GLY A 168 -3.56 3.92 -12.54
CA GLY A 168 -2.15 4.13 -12.86
C GLY A 168 -1.54 5.25 -12.01
N PHE A 169 -2.31 6.32 -11.80
CA PHE A 169 -1.94 7.39 -10.87
C PHE A 169 -1.80 6.84 -9.44
N LEU A 170 -2.84 6.19 -8.88
CA LEU A 170 -2.79 5.62 -7.54
C LEU A 170 -1.61 4.65 -7.36
N TRP A 171 -1.43 3.73 -8.30
CA TRP A 171 -0.37 2.73 -8.28
C TRP A 171 1.02 3.38 -8.27
N SER A 172 1.22 4.42 -9.10
CA SER A 172 2.47 5.18 -9.08
C SER A 172 2.71 5.88 -7.74
N GLN A 173 1.68 6.50 -7.14
CA GLN A 173 1.83 7.19 -5.85
C GLN A 173 2.10 6.21 -4.71
N TRP A 174 1.45 5.05 -4.73
CA TRP A 174 1.71 4.00 -3.75
C TRP A 174 3.13 3.46 -3.88
N LEU A 175 3.59 3.14 -5.10
CA LEU A 175 4.97 2.69 -5.32
C LEU A 175 5.97 3.71 -4.76
N ILE A 176 5.80 4.99 -5.07
CA ILE A 176 6.69 6.04 -4.57
C ILE A 176 6.70 6.09 -3.03
N GLN A 177 5.56 5.83 -2.37
CA GLN A 177 5.44 5.82 -0.91
C GLN A 177 6.04 4.57 -0.26
N ASP A 178 5.76 3.40 -0.83
CA ASP A 178 6.00 2.09 -0.21
C ASP A 178 7.26 1.37 -0.70
N LEU A 179 7.91 1.85 -1.78
CA LEU A 179 9.19 1.28 -2.25
C LEU A 179 10.27 1.32 -1.16
N ALA A 180 10.23 2.31 -0.25
CA ALA A 180 11.10 2.35 0.93
C ALA A 180 10.95 1.09 1.80
N ASN A 181 9.73 0.56 1.97
CA ASN A 181 9.46 -0.64 2.78
C ASN A 181 10.06 -1.91 2.16
N ILE A 182 10.36 -1.89 0.85
CA ILE A 182 10.93 -3.02 0.11
C ILE A 182 12.45 -2.85 -0.06
N TYR A 183 12.91 -1.67 -0.44
CA TYR A 183 14.33 -1.42 -0.71
C TYR A 183 15.17 -1.17 0.54
N VAL A 184 14.55 -1.03 1.72
CA VAL A 184 15.27 -0.97 3.02
C VAL A 184 16.17 -2.18 3.27
N PHE A 185 15.87 -3.33 2.65
CA PHE A 185 16.61 -4.59 2.77
C PHE A 185 17.86 -4.67 1.89
N LEU A 186 17.96 -3.85 0.84
CA LEU A 186 19.13 -3.87 -0.05
C LEU A 186 20.29 -3.05 0.53
N PRO A 187 21.53 -3.22 0.03
CA PRO A 187 22.66 -2.42 0.42
C PRO A 187 22.38 -0.91 0.28
N ARG A 188 22.76 -0.14 1.30
CA ARG A 188 22.57 1.31 1.37
C ARG A 188 23.87 1.95 1.87
N ASP A 189 24.17 3.13 1.34
CA ASP A 189 25.28 3.94 1.85
C ASP A 189 25.01 4.32 3.32
N PRO A 190 25.95 4.11 4.25
CA PRO A 190 25.72 4.34 5.68
C PRO A 190 25.54 5.83 6.04
N VAL A 191 26.05 6.75 5.22
CA VAL A 191 25.99 8.20 5.44
C VAL A 191 24.76 8.80 4.78
N THR A 192 24.57 8.57 3.47
CA THR A 192 23.46 9.13 2.69
C THR A 192 22.17 8.32 2.84
N ARG A 193 22.26 7.04 3.25
CA ARG A 193 21.15 6.08 3.41
C ARG A 193 20.43 5.73 2.11
N ILE A 194 20.99 6.16 0.98
CA ILE A 194 20.50 5.88 -0.37
C ILE A 194 20.88 4.43 -0.74
N PRO A 195 20.02 3.68 -1.46
CA PRO A 195 20.40 2.39 -2.04
C PRO A 195 21.70 2.48 -2.85
N ASP A 196 22.72 1.76 -2.42
CA ASP A 196 24.00 1.64 -3.13
C ASP A 196 24.01 0.29 -3.87
N ILE A 197 23.31 0.25 -4.98
CA ILE A 197 23.12 -0.96 -5.78
C ILE A 197 23.65 -0.74 -7.20
N SER A 198 24.39 -1.71 -7.71
CA SER A 198 24.85 -1.68 -9.11
C SER A 198 23.68 -1.76 -10.08
N ALA A 199 23.89 -1.38 -11.35
CA ALA A 199 22.90 -1.55 -12.41
C ALA A 199 22.41 -3.02 -12.56
N GLY A 200 23.27 -4.01 -12.29
CA GLY A 200 22.88 -5.42 -12.31
C GLY A 200 21.89 -5.78 -11.20
N TRP A 201 22.15 -5.29 -9.98
CA TRP A 201 21.24 -5.44 -8.84
C TRP A 201 19.90 -4.73 -9.06
N PHE A 202 19.92 -3.57 -9.72
CA PHE A 202 18.70 -2.85 -10.09
C PHE A 202 17.84 -3.61 -11.10
N ILE A 203 18.45 -4.12 -12.16
CA ILE A 203 17.73 -4.88 -13.17
C ILE A 203 17.15 -6.14 -12.53
N ALA A 204 17.92 -6.82 -11.67
CA ALA A 204 17.46 -7.97 -10.91
C ALA A 204 16.27 -7.62 -9.99
N SER A 205 16.30 -6.47 -9.31
CA SER A 205 15.20 -6.03 -8.45
C SER A 205 13.93 -5.73 -9.23
N ILE A 206 14.03 -5.07 -10.40
CA ILE A 206 12.89 -4.88 -11.33
C ILE A 206 12.32 -6.22 -11.78
N VAL A 207 13.17 -7.14 -12.23
CA VAL A 207 12.74 -8.47 -12.71
C VAL A 207 12.02 -9.23 -11.59
N ALA A 208 12.57 -9.24 -10.38
CA ALA A 208 11.95 -9.91 -9.25
C ALA A 208 10.59 -9.26 -8.89
N MET A 209 10.52 -7.93 -8.92
CA MET A 209 9.30 -7.18 -8.65
C MET A 209 8.20 -7.45 -9.69
N LEU A 210 8.56 -7.49 -10.97
CA LEU A 210 7.66 -7.83 -12.07
C LEU A 210 7.17 -9.28 -11.98
N ALA A 211 8.03 -10.22 -11.59
CA ALA A 211 7.67 -11.62 -11.40
C ALA A 211 6.68 -11.80 -10.23
N ILE A 212 6.94 -11.14 -9.08
CA ILE A 212 6.04 -11.14 -7.94
C ILE A 212 4.68 -10.53 -8.34
N GLN A 213 4.70 -9.41 -9.06
CA GLN A 213 3.47 -8.78 -9.55
C GLN A 213 2.73 -9.71 -10.53
N ALA A 214 3.43 -10.44 -11.39
CA ALA A 214 2.81 -11.40 -12.31
C ALA A 214 2.03 -12.48 -11.53
N VAL A 215 2.61 -13.01 -10.44
CA VAL A 215 1.92 -13.98 -9.56
C VAL A 215 0.66 -13.38 -8.95
N ILE A 216 0.71 -12.13 -8.48
CA ILE A 216 -0.45 -11.44 -7.89
C ILE A 216 -1.58 -11.24 -8.91
N PHE A 217 -1.24 -10.83 -10.13
CA PHE A 217 -2.22 -10.65 -11.21
C PHE A 217 -2.79 -11.99 -11.70
N TYR A 218 -1.94 -13.02 -11.83
CA TYR A 218 -2.35 -14.37 -12.21
C TYR A 218 -3.34 -14.97 -11.21
N THR A 219 -3.09 -14.77 -9.90
CA THR A 219 -3.98 -15.24 -8.82
C THR A 219 -5.15 -14.30 -8.54
N GLN A 220 -5.28 -13.19 -9.29
CA GLN A 220 -6.28 -12.14 -9.08
C GLN A 220 -6.36 -11.71 -7.61
N GLY A 221 -5.21 -11.45 -6.97
CA GLY A 221 -5.14 -11.03 -5.56
C GLY A 221 -5.54 -12.09 -4.52
N GLY A 222 -5.84 -13.33 -4.93
CA GLY A 222 -6.00 -14.49 -4.04
C GLY A 222 -7.04 -14.32 -2.92
N ALA A 223 -6.73 -14.86 -1.73
CA ALA A 223 -7.62 -14.83 -0.57
C ALA A 223 -7.96 -13.41 -0.10
N ILE A 224 -7.03 -12.47 -0.30
CA ILE A 224 -7.12 -11.14 0.28
C ILE A 224 -7.98 -10.20 -0.58
N GLN A 225 -8.15 -10.51 -1.88
CA GLN A 225 -9.13 -9.84 -2.75
C GLN A 225 -10.58 -9.96 -2.22
N LYS A 226 -10.91 -11.01 -1.45
CA LYS A 226 -12.23 -11.15 -0.80
C LYS A 226 -12.55 -9.96 0.12
N VAL A 227 -11.55 -9.32 0.70
CA VAL A 227 -11.74 -8.15 1.58
C VAL A 227 -12.32 -6.96 0.79
N VAL A 228 -11.82 -6.68 -0.42
CA VAL A 228 -12.35 -5.58 -1.27
C VAL A 228 -13.69 -5.91 -1.89
N LEU A 229 -13.90 -7.19 -2.25
CA LEU A 229 -15.18 -7.64 -2.80
C LEU A 229 -16.34 -7.56 -1.77
N THR A 230 -16.05 -7.53 -0.47
CA THR A 230 -17.09 -7.32 0.56
C THR A 230 -17.57 -5.87 0.69
N LYS A 231 -16.88 -4.92 0.05
CA LYS A 231 -17.21 -3.49 0.12
C LYS A 231 -18.20 -3.10 -0.99
N THR A 232 -19.11 -2.17 -0.67
CA THR A 232 -20.23 -1.81 -1.54
C THR A 232 -19.74 -1.27 -2.88
N ASN A 233 -20.21 -1.85 -3.99
CA ASN A 233 -20.05 -1.35 -5.36
C ASN A 233 -18.59 -1.14 -5.84
N THR A 234 -17.63 -1.93 -5.36
CA THR A 234 -16.22 -1.88 -5.82
C THR A 234 -16.01 -2.47 -7.21
N THR A 235 -16.96 -3.24 -7.72
CA THR A 235 -16.96 -3.81 -9.08
C THR A 235 -17.43 -2.83 -10.16
N ASP A 236 -18.09 -1.73 -9.78
CA ASP A 236 -18.44 -0.67 -10.74
C ASP A 236 -17.22 0.21 -11.02
N ILE A 237 -16.75 0.14 -12.27
CA ILE A 237 -15.64 0.95 -12.81
C ILE A 237 -15.74 2.45 -12.47
N ARG A 238 -16.95 3.01 -12.35
CA ARG A 238 -17.18 4.42 -11.99
C ARG A 238 -16.83 4.68 -10.53
N SER A 239 -17.31 3.81 -9.64
CA SER A 239 -16.98 3.86 -8.22
C SER A 239 -15.50 3.59 -7.99
N ALA A 240 -14.91 2.62 -8.69
CA ALA A 240 -13.47 2.35 -8.70
C ALA A 240 -12.67 3.60 -9.08
N THR A 241 -13.06 4.31 -10.15
CA THR A 241 -12.38 5.54 -10.60
C THR A 241 -12.30 6.59 -9.47
N PHE A 242 -13.40 6.85 -8.76
CA PHE A 242 -13.42 7.83 -7.67
C PHE A 242 -12.61 7.37 -6.46
N VAL A 243 -12.69 6.09 -6.08
CA VAL A 243 -11.88 5.56 -4.99
C VAL A 243 -10.39 5.73 -5.32
N ASP A 244 -9.99 5.30 -6.51
CA ASP A 244 -8.60 5.32 -6.96
C ASP A 244 -8.06 6.76 -7.00
N LEU A 245 -8.82 7.70 -7.57
CA LEU A 245 -8.42 9.09 -7.71
C LEU A 245 -8.30 9.81 -6.36
N ILE A 246 -9.29 9.66 -5.48
CA ILE A 246 -9.25 10.31 -4.15
C ILE A 246 -8.07 9.75 -3.36
N TYR A 247 -7.88 8.43 -3.38
CA TYR A 247 -6.78 7.81 -2.67
C TYR A 247 -5.43 8.30 -3.22
N GLY A 248 -5.26 8.29 -4.55
CA GLY A 248 -4.04 8.76 -5.21
C GLY A 248 -3.72 10.22 -4.90
N ILE A 249 -4.74 11.10 -4.87
CA ILE A 249 -4.54 12.52 -4.53
C ILE A 249 -4.07 12.67 -3.09
N VAL A 250 -4.67 11.95 -2.13
CA VAL A 250 -4.21 12.01 -0.74
C VAL A 250 -2.77 11.49 -0.62
N LEU A 251 -2.44 10.38 -1.27
CA LEU A 251 -1.05 9.87 -1.28
C LEU A 251 -0.07 10.87 -1.90
N PHE A 252 -0.45 11.52 -2.99
CA PHE A 252 0.34 12.55 -3.66
C PHE A 252 0.60 13.76 -2.74
N LEU A 253 -0.44 14.30 -2.11
CA LEU A 253 -0.29 15.44 -1.19
C LEU A 253 0.67 15.11 -0.04
N PHE A 254 0.53 13.94 0.57
CA PHE A 254 1.43 13.53 1.65
C PHE A 254 2.86 13.26 1.17
N LYS A 255 3.03 12.77 -0.06
CA LYS A 255 4.35 12.61 -0.69
C LYS A 255 5.07 13.95 -0.79
N GLU A 256 4.38 14.99 -1.27
CA GLU A 256 5.01 16.31 -1.50
C GLU A 256 5.29 17.05 -0.19
N VAL A 257 4.44 16.85 0.84
CA VAL A 257 4.62 17.48 2.15
C VAL A 257 5.75 16.84 2.95
N SER A 258 6.05 15.54 2.76
CA SER A 258 7.11 14.90 3.52
C SER A 258 7.74 13.67 2.88
N LYS A 259 9.07 13.56 3.05
CA LYS A 259 9.87 12.38 2.71
C LYS A 259 9.77 11.24 3.72
N LEU A 260 9.08 11.41 4.84
CA LEU A 260 8.98 10.37 5.87
C LEU A 260 7.87 9.38 5.49
N PRO A 261 8.15 8.07 5.40
CA PRO A 261 7.14 7.07 5.05
C PRO A 261 5.92 7.13 5.97
N MET A 262 4.74 6.96 5.39
CA MET A 262 3.47 6.88 6.12
C MET A 262 2.75 5.59 5.78
N SER A 263 1.86 5.15 6.67
CA SER A 263 1.03 3.97 6.41
C SER A 263 -0.09 4.28 5.44
N THR A 264 0.04 3.80 4.21
CA THR A 264 -0.99 3.88 3.17
C THR A 264 -2.27 3.14 3.57
N THR A 265 -2.14 2.04 4.35
CA THR A 265 -3.26 1.31 4.94
C THR A 265 -4.19 2.19 5.79
N TRP A 266 -3.64 3.10 6.61
CA TRP A 266 -4.46 4.02 7.42
C TRP A 266 -5.24 5.01 6.55
N VAL A 267 -4.59 5.54 5.51
CA VAL A 267 -5.23 6.44 4.55
C VAL A 267 -6.39 5.75 3.82
N PHE A 268 -6.17 4.51 3.37
CA PHE A 268 -7.20 3.72 2.71
C PHE A 268 -8.41 3.44 3.61
N VAL A 269 -8.19 3.06 4.88
CA VAL A 269 -9.29 2.83 5.82
C VAL A 269 -10.04 4.12 6.13
N GLY A 270 -9.34 5.26 6.27
CA GLY A 270 -9.95 6.58 6.42
C GLY A 270 -10.86 6.94 5.24
N LEU A 271 -10.38 6.73 4.01
CA LEU A 271 -11.16 6.93 2.78
C LEU A 271 -12.43 6.07 2.76
N LEU A 272 -12.31 4.77 3.04
CA LEU A 272 -13.46 3.87 3.08
C LEU A 272 -14.47 4.27 4.15
N ALA A 273 -14.00 4.63 5.34
CA ALA A 273 -14.86 5.05 6.44
C ALA A 273 -15.65 6.32 6.08
N GLY A 274 -14.98 7.33 5.52
CA GLY A 274 -15.63 8.56 5.10
C GLY A 274 -16.64 8.34 3.97
N ARG A 275 -16.31 7.48 3.00
CA ARG A 275 -17.20 7.07 1.92
C ARG A 275 -18.48 6.40 2.43
N GLU A 276 -18.37 5.38 3.28
CA GLU A 276 -19.54 4.63 3.76
C GLU A 276 -20.49 5.53 4.58
N ILE A 277 -19.94 6.45 5.39
CA ILE A 277 -20.74 7.44 6.14
C ILE A 277 -21.46 8.39 5.17
N ALA A 278 -20.77 8.91 4.15
CA ALA A 278 -21.36 9.81 3.17
C ALA A 278 -22.51 9.14 2.38
N LEU A 279 -22.35 7.87 2.01
CA LEU A 279 -23.38 7.10 1.31
C LEU A 279 -24.64 6.91 2.17
N VAL A 280 -24.50 6.62 3.46
CA VAL A 280 -25.65 6.48 4.37
C VAL A 280 -26.37 7.81 4.59
N TRP A 281 -25.64 8.92 4.69
CA TRP A 281 -26.27 10.25 4.80
C TRP A 281 -27.09 10.63 3.57
N ASN A 282 -26.75 10.11 2.40
CA ASN A 282 -27.52 10.29 1.18
C ASN A 282 -28.64 9.25 0.98
N GLY A 283 -29.02 8.54 2.05
CA GLY A 283 -30.25 7.73 2.09
C GLY A 283 -30.10 6.32 1.52
N LYS A 284 -28.87 5.78 1.39
CA LYS A 284 -28.64 4.48 0.74
C LYS A 284 -28.36 3.30 1.69
N HIS A 285 -28.95 2.16 1.31
CA HIS A 285 -28.50 0.75 1.40
C HIS A 285 -28.05 0.13 2.74
N ARG A 286 -27.73 0.88 3.80
CA ARG A 286 -27.37 0.33 5.12
C ARG A 286 -27.86 1.20 6.26
N ARG A 287 -28.21 0.59 7.40
CA ARG A 287 -28.60 1.35 8.60
C ARG A 287 -27.37 2.07 9.14
N ARG A 288 -27.55 3.28 9.68
CA ARG A 288 -26.47 4.08 10.31
C ARG A 288 -25.67 3.28 11.34
N ARG A 289 -26.35 2.44 12.13
CA ARG A 289 -25.72 1.55 13.13
C ARG A 289 -24.78 0.52 12.51
N ASP A 290 -25.13 -0.02 11.35
CA ASP A 290 -24.33 -1.05 10.68
C ASP A 290 -23.07 -0.44 10.06
N VAL A 291 -23.17 0.76 9.48
CA VAL A 291 -21.99 1.49 9.00
C VAL A 291 -21.09 1.96 10.13
N ALA A 292 -21.65 2.46 11.24
CA ALA A 292 -20.84 2.81 12.41
C ALA A 292 -20.07 1.60 12.96
N ARG A 293 -20.72 0.43 13.05
CA ARG A 293 -20.06 -0.83 13.44
C ARG A 293 -18.97 -1.25 12.46
N LEU A 294 -19.21 -1.11 11.16
CA LEU A 294 -18.24 -1.43 10.11
C LEU A 294 -16.99 -0.54 10.24
N VAL A 295 -17.18 0.78 10.31
CA VAL A 295 -16.09 1.77 10.46
C VAL A 295 -15.29 1.51 11.73
N PHE A 296 -15.96 1.29 12.86
CA PHE A 296 -15.30 0.96 14.12
C PHE A 296 -14.52 -0.36 14.02
N SER A 297 -15.09 -1.39 13.40
CA SER A 297 -14.42 -2.68 13.23
C SER A 297 -13.17 -2.56 12.34
N ASP A 298 -13.24 -1.82 11.24
CA ASP A 298 -12.10 -1.59 10.36
C ASP A 298 -11.00 -0.78 11.07
N PHE A 299 -11.36 0.26 11.83
CA PHE A 299 -10.42 1.05 12.64
C PHE A 299 -9.77 0.20 13.75
N ALA A 300 -10.55 -0.63 14.44
CA ALA A 300 -10.05 -1.52 15.48
C ALA A 300 -9.05 -2.55 14.92
N LYS A 301 -9.31 -3.11 13.74
CA LYS A 301 -8.41 -4.07 13.07
C LYS A 301 -7.05 -3.45 12.74
N ILE A 302 -7.03 -2.25 12.14
CA ILE A 302 -5.75 -1.58 11.81
C ILE A 302 -5.00 -1.11 13.06
N THR A 303 -5.72 -0.72 14.11
CA THR A 303 -5.12 -0.34 15.39
C THR A 303 -4.51 -1.56 16.08
N PHE A 304 -5.21 -2.70 16.07
CA PHE A 304 -4.68 -3.97 16.57
C PHE A 304 -3.45 -4.43 15.77
N GLY A 305 -3.50 -4.32 14.44
CA GLY A 305 -2.35 -4.59 13.57
C GLY A 305 -1.14 -3.68 13.88
N LEU A 306 -1.38 -2.40 14.19
CA LEU A 306 -0.34 -1.48 14.67
C LEU A 306 0.23 -1.95 16.00
N LEU A 307 -0.59 -2.33 16.98
CA LEU A 307 -0.11 -2.82 18.28
C LEU A 307 0.77 -4.06 18.13
N ILE A 308 0.37 -5.01 17.28
CA ILE A 308 1.22 -6.17 16.94
C ILE A 308 2.52 -5.72 16.30
N SER A 309 2.47 -4.78 15.35
CA SER A 309 3.66 -4.28 14.65
C SER A 309 4.66 -3.63 15.61
N VAL A 310 4.15 -2.82 16.55
CA VAL A 310 4.96 -2.20 17.61
C VAL A 310 5.51 -3.26 18.55
N ALA A 311 4.69 -4.21 19.00
CA ALA A 311 5.16 -5.29 19.88
C ALA A 311 6.28 -6.10 19.21
N VAL A 312 6.09 -6.52 17.96
CA VAL A 312 7.11 -7.23 17.17
C VAL A 312 8.37 -6.39 17.05
N ALA A 313 8.26 -5.10 16.73
CA ALA A 313 9.42 -4.26 16.49
C ALA A 313 10.25 -3.93 17.73
N TYR A 314 9.63 -3.82 18.92
CA TYR A 314 10.36 -3.55 20.17
C TYR A 314 10.82 -4.84 20.87
N LEU A 315 10.04 -5.91 20.80
CA LEU A 315 10.39 -7.17 21.47
C LEU A 315 11.47 -7.95 20.72
N LEU A 316 11.48 -7.93 19.39
CA LEU A 316 12.45 -8.72 18.62
C LEU A 316 13.91 -8.32 18.84
N PRO A 317 14.29 -7.03 18.77
CA PRO A 317 15.66 -6.62 19.10
C PRO A 317 16.03 -6.95 20.54
N PHE A 318 15.10 -6.72 21.48
CA PHE A 318 15.31 -7.04 22.90
C PHE A 318 15.59 -8.53 23.14
N PHE A 319 14.82 -9.43 22.51
CA PHE A 319 15.07 -10.87 22.61
C PHE A 319 16.37 -11.30 21.93
N HIS A 320 16.78 -10.64 20.85
CA HIS A 320 18.04 -10.92 20.20
C HIS A 320 19.25 -10.52 21.06
N GLU A 321 19.24 -9.31 21.63
CA GLU A 321 20.30 -8.84 22.53
C GLU A 321 20.39 -9.71 23.79
N PHE A 322 19.25 -10.16 24.33
CA PHE A 322 19.22 -11.03 25.51
C PHE A 322 19.74 -12.45 25.22
N SER A 323 19.55 -12.97 24.00
CA SER A 323 20.00 -14.32 23.61
C SER A 323 21.44 -14.37 23.12
N HIS A 324 22.04 -13.20 22.81
CA HIS A 324 23.43 -13.05 22.41
C HIS A 324 24.09 -11.86 23.14
N PRO A 325 24.28 -11.96 24.48
CA PRO A 325 25.02 -10.95 25.21
C PRO A 325 26.47 -10.91 24.71
N HIS A 326 26.94 -9.71 24.37
CA HIS A 326 28.31 -9.44 23.93
C HIS A 326 29.36 -9.80 24.99
#